data_AF-A0A7J4Q266-F1
#
_entry.id   AF-A0A7J4Q266-F1
#
_cell.length_a   1.000
_cell.length_b   1.000
_cell.length_c   1.000
_cell.angle_alpha   90.00
_cell.angle_beta   90.00
_cell.angle_gamma   90.00
#
_symmetry.space_group_name_H-M   'P 1'
#
loop_
_entity.id
_entity.type
_entity.pdbx_description
1 polymer ?
#
loop_
_entity_poly.entity_id
_entity_poly.type
_entity_poly.pdbx_seq_one_letter_code
_entity_poly.pdbx_strand_id
1 'polypeptide(L)' 'GDTLYFSADDGSSGYELWAHNTSNASTWQVTDIDSTGSSNPGQYMEILVGDTL' A
#
# COMPACT_ATOMS: atom_id res chain seq x y z
N GLY A 1 11.86 2.26 -9.56
CA GLY A 1 10.42 1.99 -9.54
C GLY A 1 9.77 3.15 -8.84
N ASP A 2 8.73 3.73 -9.43
CA ASP A 2 8.16 5.01 -8.96
C ASP A 2 6.92 4.81 -8.08
N THR A 3 6.60 3.55 -7.75
CA THR A 3 5.41 3.20 -6.96
C THR A 3 5.82 2.64 -5.62
N LEU A 4 5.34 3.29 -4.55
CA LEU A 4 5.45 2.83 -3.17
C LEU A 4 4.17 2.10 -2.80
N TYR A 5 4.29 0.87 -2.29
CA TYR A 5 3.17 0.11 -1.76
C TYR A 5 3.16 0.20 -0.24
N PHE A 6 1.98 0.35 0.36
CA PHE A 6 1.83 0.50 1.80
C PHE A 6 0.45 0.08 2.31
N SER A 7 0.34 -0.09 3.62
CA SER A 7 -0.93 -0.31 4.31
C SER A 7 -1.53 1.06 4.67
N ALA A 8 -2.79 1.29 4.34
CA ALA A 8 -3.51 2.50 4.75
C ALA A 8 -5.01 2.26 4.92
N ASP A 9 -5.64 3.13 5.71
CA ASP A 9 -7.07 3.12 6.00
C ASP A 9 -7.68 4.47 5.58
N ASP A 10 -8.71 4.42 4.74
CA ASP A 10 -9.46 5.58 4.26
C ASP A 10 -10.73 5.87 5.08
N GLY A 11 -10.97 5.09 6.13
CA GLY A 11 -12.15 5.15 6.98
C GLY A 11 -13.38 4.42 6.42
N SER A 12 -13.30 3.84 5.22
CA SER A 12 -14.42 3.13 4.57
C SER A 12 -14.17 1.62 4.41
N SER A 13 -12.92 1.22 4.21
CA SER A 13 -12.53 -0.18 3.92
C SER A 13 -11.60 -0.80 4.97
N GLY A 14 -11.29 -0.08 6.05
CA GLY A 14 -10.26 -0.52 7.01
C GLY A 14 -8.86 -0.42 6.42
N TYR A 15 -7.87 -1.05 7.08
CA TYR A 15 -6.51 -1.10 6.53
C TYR A 15 -6.47 -2.03 5.33
N GLU A 16 -6.06 -1.49 4.18
CA GLU A 16 -5.97 -2.23 2.92
C GLU A 16 -4.65 -1.98 2.19
N LEU A 17 -4.47 -2.55 0.99
CA LEU A 17 -3.27 -2.33 0.18
C LEU A 17 -3.40 -1.08 -0.67
N TRP A 18 -2.47 -0.15 -0.50
CA TRP A 18 -2.41 1.13 -1.19
C TRP A 18 -1.12 1.30 -1.97
N ALA A 19 -1.18 2.17 -2.97
CA ALA A 19 -0.03 2.58 -3.76
C ALA A 19 0.04 4.09 -3.91
N HIS A 20 1.27 4.61 -3.97
CA HIS A 20 1.56 6.00 -4.30
C HIS A 20 2.59 6.05 -5.42
N ASN A 21 2.26 6.76 -6.50
CA ASN A 21 3.20 7.02 -7.58
C ASN A 21 3.90 8.37 -7.35
N THR A 22 5.19 8.33 -7.07
CA THR A 22 5.98 9.53 -6.77
C THR A 22 6.21 10.43 -7.99
N SER A 23 6.09 9.89 -9.21
CA SER A 23 6.32 10.63 -10.46
C SER A 23 5.13 11.52 -10.83
N ASN A 24 3.91 11.18 -10.42
CA ASN A 24 2.71 11.98 -10.68
C ASN A 24 1.91 12.35 -9.41
N ALA A 25 2.45 12.05 -8.23
CA ALA A 25 1.86 12.31 -6.92
C ALA A 25 0.44 11.74 -6.71
N SER A 26 0.09 10.65 -7.42
CA SER A 26 -1.20 9.98 -7.24
C SER A 26 -1.13 8.92 -6.15
N THR A 27 -2.22 8.81 -5.39
CA THR A 27 -2.42 7.77 -4.37
C THR A 27 -3.72 7.04 -4.67
N TRP A 28 -3.72 5.70 -4.63
CA TRP A 28 -4.92 4.90 -4.86
C TRP A 28 -4.89 3.60 -4.05
N GLN A 29 -6.08 3.10 -3.69
CA GLN A 29 -6.24 1.76 -3.16
C GLN A 29 -5.99 0.76 -4.30
N VAL A 30 -5.01 -0.13 -4.12
CA VAL A 30 -4.67 -1.15 -5.13
C VAL A 30 -5.71 -2.25 -5.13
N THR A 31 -6.08 -2.69 -3.92
CA THR A 31 -7.10 -3.69 -3.72
C THR A 31 -7.67 -3.56 -2.32
N ASP A 32 -8.99 -3.75 -2.24
CA ASP A 32 -9.72 -4.05 -1.02
C ASP A 32 -9.62 -5.57 -0.81
N ILE A 33 -8.76 -6.01 0.12
CA ILE A 33 -8.46 -7.43 0.39
C ILE A 33 -9.56 -8.04 1.26
N ASP A 34 -10.02 -7.32 2.28
CA ASP A 34 -11.16 -7.71 3.11
C ASP A 34 -12.27 -6.67 3.05
N SER A 35 -13.14 -6.83 2.05
CA SER A 35 -14.28 -5.93 1.81
C SER A 35 -15.33 -5.88 2.93
N THR A 36 -15.20 -6.73 3.96
CA THR A 36 -16.10 -6.77 5.11
C THR A 36 -15.43 -6.35 6.41
N GLY A 37 -14.14 -6.01 6.38
CA GLY A 37 -13.32 -5.87 7.57
C GLY A 37 -12.07 -5.04 7.33
N SER A 38 -10.92 -5.64 7.60
CA SER A 38 -9.62 -4.98 7.50
C SER A 38 -8.56 -6.03 7.27
N SER A 39 -7.60 -5.71 6.41
CA SER A 39 -6.43 -6.54 6.16
C SER A 39 -5.14 -5.95 6.73
N ASN A 40 -4.08 -6.76 6.78
CA ASN A 40 -2.78 -6.34 7.29
C ASN A 40 -1.66 -6.54 6.23
N PRO A 41 -1.79 -5.96 5.02
CA PRO A 41 -0.81 -6.18 3.95
C PRO A 41 0.58 -5.65 4.33
N GLY A 42 0.65 -4.70 5.27
CA GLY A 42 1.90 -4.18 5.79
C GLY A 42 2.60 -4.99 6.87
N GLN A 43 2.00 -6.06 7.40
CA GLN A 43 2.56 -6.81 8.52
C GLN A 43 3.92 -7.46 8.21
N TYR A 44 4.14 -7.83 6.95
CA TYR A 44 5.37 -8.46 6.47
C TYR A 44 6.04 -7.67 5.35
N MET A 45 5.66 -6.40 5.15
CA MET A 45 6.37 -5.57 4.18
C MET A 45 7.76 -5.25 4.68
N GLU A 46 8.74 -5.53 3.83
CA GLU A 46 10.11 -5.08 3.99
C GLU A 46 10.34 -3.85 3.11
N ILE A 47 10.94 -2.80 3.69
CA ILE A 47 11.34 -1.62 2.92
C ILE A 47 12.74 -1.90 2.39
N LEU A 48 12.83 -2.04 1.07
CA LEU A 48 14.07 -2.26 0.37
C LEU A 48 14.65 -0.89 -0.07
N VAL A 49 15.64 -0.37 0.66
CA VAL A 49 16.35 0.87 0.28
C VAL A 49 17.79 0.53 -0.09
N GLY A 50 18.11 0.58 -1.38
CA GLY A 50 19.50 0.50 -1.84
C GLY A 50 20.01 -0.89 -2.21
N ASP A 51 19.13 -1.83 -2.49
CA ASP A 51 19.48 -3.17 -2.97
C ASP A 51 20.05 -3.13 -4.37
N THR A 52 21.33 -2.81 -4.39
CA THR A 52 22.21 -3.03 -5.51
C THR A 52 22.52 -4.52 -5.48
N LEU A 53 21.91 -5.28 -6.41
CA LEU A 53 22.43 -6.60 -6.80
C LEU A 53 23.80 -6.44 -7.47
#